data_AF-A0A7S1F1J6-F1
#
_entry.id   AF-A0A7S1F1J6-F1
#
_cell.length_a   1.000
_cell.length_b   1.000
_cell.length_c   1.000
_cell.angle_alpha   90.00
_cell.angle_beta   90.00
_cell.angle_gamma   90.00
#
_symmetry.space_group_name_H-M   'P 1'
#
loop_
_entity.id
_entity.type
_entity.pdbx_description
1 polymer ?
#
loop_
_entity_poly.entity_id
_entity_poly.type
_entity_poly.pdbx_seq_one_letter_code
_entity_poly.pdbx_strand_id
1 'polypeptide(L)'
;ELMLRGRADMTLIEGVPALPITFAAPRRPQQRRACVNSVKDWVGVLLHCEVLDVTYFVADGQSGGHGDYEVWVLDALCVTRRAVFACLHLCRFGCGCVSSAPAFHTCCRSCAVSHGEEDHDEECTGRAPEELIMRSREVSTKTHCFEWQDDQYKWHEYDDTTSWAIAGTIASGGSSLRLTLKGRHYEIDVKAMRQSSKETGRQRLVRKASTAEASEDGASSTLATWRVESVAGGVPARTRCAICFDDAPPDTTPLCSSPSHIFCQECLWQHVRTELEDKGVLPACPLSSECNHLYSSAQVRAVLGNGDASEVLRNRFALIEQRARLQAMAAFPCATCEDWLIPHPQSAGPQQFIECPGCKTRFCSACRRRPFHFRVSCSDVARVQAEWHEWLRVGRDLYLERRVSQDPSYRPVLEALHSKKAEQLRMLEEAEARRSEVEAMEKWKSEKCKCCPRCSRVIEKLSGCDLMRCGANYHGDDVQNGCGHNFKWSQAPAYVPATVTTPTACVDASLDRVVWQIERGLFLRCAMCKCAVEGPLFLCIDCDACCACLLCANGQGAAAGRRHKADSHVFAILWKLDDLSETDLRKLKDSNLATTSGPPGFVEGSVWGEQTPVAAQSQSACKIS
;
A
#
# COMPACT_ATOMS: atom_id res chain seq x y z
N GLU A 1 -0.02 51.41 6.99
CA GLU A 1 0.63 52.01 8.18
C GLU A 1 1.40 50.92 8.93
N LEU A 2 2.65 51.23 9.32
CA LEU A 2 3.58 50.54 10.26
C LEU A 2 3.87 49.04 10.02
N MET A 3 4.88 48.62 9.25
CA MET A 3 6.34 48.53 9.56
C MET A 3 6.76 48.35 11.02
N LEU A 4 7.57 47.31 11.30
CA LEU A 4 8.90 47.45 11.91
C LEU A 4 9.79 46.20 11.68
N ARG A 5 11.06 46.47 11.37
CA ARG A 5 12.17 45.54 11.11
C ARG A 5 12.94 45.25 12.42
N GLY A 6 13.56 44.09 12.51
CA GLY A 6 14.66 43.81 13.45
C GLY A 6 15.79 43.06 12.74
N ARG A 7 16.90 43.75 12.46
CA ARG A 7 18.21 43.16 12.12
C ARG A 7 18.97 42.94 13.42
N ALA A 8 19.71 41.83 13.52
CA ALA A 8 20.76 41.67 14.51
C ALA A 8 22.09 41.43 13.75
N ASP A 9 22.97 42.41 13.86
CA ASP A 9 24.39 42.32 13.50
C ASP A 9 25.12 41.58 14.62
N MET A 10 25.86 40.52 14.30
CA MET A 10 26.81 39.88 15.22
C MET A 10 28.21 40.37 14.89
N THR A 11 28.79 41.10 15.84
CA THR A 11 30.15 41.63 15.82
C THR A 11 31.13 40.57 16.32
N LEU A 12 32.24 40.41 15.58
CA LEU A 12 33.44 39.66 15.96
C LEU A 12 34.10 40.31 17.18
N ILE A 13 34.52 39.50 18.16
CA ILE A 13 35.52 39.85 19.15
C ILE A 13 36.65 38.82 19.06
N GLU A 14 37.81 39.29 18.60
CA GLU A 14 39.09 38.59 18.71
C GLU A 14 39.79 38.95 20.02
N GLY A 15 40.54 37.98 20.57
CA GLY A 15 41.77 38.25 21.32
C GLY A 15 41.79 37.79 22.78
N VAL A 16 42.66 36.81 23.08
CA VAL A 16 43.75 36.82 24.10
C VAL A 16 44.27 35.36 24.30
N PRO A 17 45.58 35.13 24.59
CA PRO A 17 46.34 34.01 24.03
C PRO A 17 46.75 32.88 25.00
N ALA A 18 47.11 31.75 24.37
CA ALA A 18 48.07 30.67 24.66
C ALA A 18 48.51 30.34 26.10
N LEU A 19 48.54 29.03 26.44
CA LEU A 19 49.71 28.32 27.00
C LEU A 19 49.60 26.79 26.75
N PRO A 20 50.73 26.05 26.68
CA PRO A 20 50.81 24.67 26.18
C PRO A 20 50.83 23.61 27.30
N ILE A 21 50.33 22.41 27.02
CA ILE A 21 50.58 21.23 27.86
C ILE A 21 51.03 20.07 26.97
N THR A 22 52.25 19.59 27.22
CA THR A 22 52.84 18.35 26.71
C THR A 22 52.93 17.30 27.83
N PHE A 23 53.16 16.04 27.39
CA PHE A 23 53.44 14.80 28.15
C PHE A 23 52.20 14.02 28.63
N ALA A 24 52.09 12.69 28.56
CA ALA A 24 52.94 11.61 28.05
C ALA A 24 52.11 10.33 27.90
N ALA A 25 52.58 9.38 27.08
CA ALA A 25 52.10 8.00 27.03
C ALA A 25 52.37 7.24 28.35
N PRO A 26 51.64 6.12 28.60
CA PRO A 26 52.42 4.88 28.72
C PRO A 26 51.78 3.62 28.11
N ARG A 27 52.65 2.61 28.10
CA ARG A 27 52.68 1.29 27.45
C ARG A 27 51.57 0.31 27.87
N ARG A 28 51.33 -0.66 26.97
CA ARG A 28 50.65 -1.96 27.18
C ARG A 28 51.25 -2.78 28.34
N PRO A 29 50.50 -3.76 28.87
CA PRO A 29 50.84 -5.15 28.56
C PRO A 29 49.63 -6.09 28.28
N GLN A 30 49.95 -7.23 27.66
CA GLN A 30 49.09 -8.37 27.35
C GLN A 30 48.67 -9.14 28.62
N GLN A 31 47.43 -9.66 28.70
CA GLN A 31 47.12 -11.10 28.67
C GLN A 31 45.63 -11.43 28.90
N ARG A 32 45.16 -12.34 28.03
CA ARG A 32 44.06 -13.32 28.05
C ARG A 32 43.07 -13.43 29.25
N ARG A 33 41.79 -13.56 28.83
CA ARG A 33 40.70 -14.52 29.20
C ARG A 33 39.50 -14.00 30.01
N ALA A 34 38.35 -14.46 29.51
CA ALA A 34 37.08 -14.81 30.14
C ALA A 34 35.93 -13.78 30.13
N CYS A 35 34.86 -14.20 29.44
CA CYS A 35 33.51 -13.66 29.45
C CYS A 35 32.90 -13.64 30.86
N VAL A 36 32.25 -12.55 31.26
CA VAL A 36 31.06 -12.56 32.13
C VAL A 36 30.16 -11.38 31.74
N ASN A 37 28.87 -11.67 31.59
CA ASN A 37 27.78 -10.72 31.37
C ASN A 37 27.67 -9.68 32.49
N SER A 38 27.44 -8.42 32.16
CA SER A 38 26.74 -7.51 33.07
C SER A 38 25.95 -6.46 32.28
N VAL A 39 24.64 -6.51 32.49
CA VAL A 39 23.65 -5.52 32.10
C VAL A 39 23.51 -4.56 33.27
N LYS A 40 23.67 -3.25 33.02
CA LYS A 40 22.90 -2.14 33.63
C LYS A 40 23.54 -0.79 33.28
N ASP A 41 22.75 0.09 32.67
CA ASP A 41 22.49 1.47 33.13
C ASP A 41 21.94 2.31 31.96
N TRP A 42 20.65 2.63 32.04
CA TRP A 42 20.03 3.74 31.32
C TRP A 42 19.33 4.62 32.34
N VAL A 43 19.79 5.86 32.47
CA VAL A 43 19.16 6.94 33.21
C VAL A 43 18.02 7.48 32.37
N GLY A 44 16.79 7.33 32.84
CA GLY A 44 15.60 7.92 32.24
C GLY A 44 15.39 9.37 32.71
N VAL A 45 15.25 10.28 31.74
CA VAL A 45 14.76 11.65 31.96
C VAL A 45 13.23 11.62 31.84
N LEU A 46 12.54 11.95 32.92
CA LEU A 46 11.09 12.19 32.97
C LEU A 46 10.80 13.65 32.58
N LEU A 47 10.01 13.85 31.53
CA LEU A 47 9.31 15.11 31.28
C LEU A 47 7.80 14.89 31.51
N HIS A 48 7.27 15.67 32.44
CA HIS A 48 5.84 15.81 32.75
C HIS A 48 5.07 16.32 31.54
N CYS A 49 3.90 15.73 31.27
CA CYS A 49 2.84 16.34 30.46
C CYS A 49 1.59 16.46 31.34
N GLU A 50 1.00 17.65 31.35
CA GLU A 50 -0.21 18.00 32.11
C GLU A 50 -1.45 17.27 31.56
N VAL A 51 -2.29 16.84 32.49
CA VAL A 51 -3.55 16.10 32.27
C VAL A 51 -4.70 17.09 32.11
N LEU A 52 -5.54 16.89 31.09
CA LEU A 52 -6.89 17.45 31.01
C LEU A 52 -7.86 16.50 31.72
N ASP A 53 -8.62 17.04 32.68
CA ASP A 53 -9.61 16.35 33.51
C ASP A 53 -10.72 15.67 32.71
N VAL A 54 -10.95 14.39 32.99
CA VAL A 54 -12.24 13.71 32.77
C VAL A 54 -12.61 12.99 34.06
N THR A 55 -13.63 13.51 34.74
CA THR A 55 -14.25 12.90 35.93
C THR A 55 -14.96 11.60 35.57
N TYR A 56 -14.61 10.51 36.25
CA TYR A 56 -15.40 9.27 36.31
C TYR A 56 -15.84 8.99 37.74
N PHE A 57 -17.10 8.57 37.91
CA PHE A 57 -17.65 8.09 39.19
C PHE A 57 -17.12 6.69 39.50
N VAL A 58 -16.56 6.51 40.70
CA VAL A 58 -16.22 5.20 41.28
C VAL A 58 -17.28 4.84 42.31
N ALA A 59 -17.86 3.65 42.21
CA ALA A 59 -18.64 3.03 43.27
C ALA A 59 -17.72 2.17 44.14
N ASP A 60 -17.74 2.43 45.44
CA ASP A 60 -16.94 1.76 46.46
C ASP A 60 -17.28 0.26 46.61
N GLY A 61 -16.24 -0.56 46.70
CA GLY A 61 -16.30 -1.96 47.12
C GLY A 61 -14.99 -2.38 47.76
N GLN A 62 -14.92 -2.25 49.09
CA GLN A 62 -13.80 -2.72 49.91
C GLN A 62 -13.72 -4.25 49.90
N SER A 63 -12.52 -4.82 49.63
CA SER A 63 -11.77 -5.64 50.61
C SER A 63 -10.65 -6.47 49.96
N GLY A 64 -9.48 -6.50 50.62
CA GLY A 64 -8.59 -7.67 50.68
C GLY A 64 -7.51 -7.77 49.61
N GLY A 65 -6.26 -7.45 49.98
CA GLY A 65 -5.12 -7.46 49.07
C GLY A 65 -4.48 -8.83 48.81
N HIS A 66 -3.89 -8.94 47.63
CA HIS A 66 -2.58 -9.54 47.36
C HIS A 66 -2.15 -9.02 45.98
N GLY A 67 -0.90 -8.58 45.86
CA GLY A 67 -0.40 -7.88 44.68
C GLY A 67 -0.37 -8.79 43.46
N ASP A 68 -0.97 -8.33 42.37
CA ASP A 68 -0.81 -8.86 41.02
C ASP A 68 -0.84 -7.70 40.02
N TYR A 69 -0.05 -7.86 38.96
CA TYR A 69 0.17 -6.91 37.87
C TYR A 69 -1.15 -6.63 37.12
N GLU A 70 -1.57 -5.37 37.06
CA GLU A 70 -2.72 -4.96 36.24
C GLU A 70 -2.38 -5.10 34.74
N VAL A 71 -2.94 -6.13 34.11
CA VAL A 71 -3.09 -6.22 32.66
C VAL A 71 -4.38 -5.49 32.30
N TRP A 72 -4.25 -4.35 31.62
CA TRP A 72 -5.37 -3.64 31.02
C TRP A 72 -5.91 -4.44 29.83
N VAL A 73 -7.00 -5.17 30.02
CA VAL A 73 -7.80 -5.72 28.92
C VAL A 73 -8.80 -4.64 28.48
N LEU A 74 -8.44 -3.92 27.43
CA LEU A 74 -9.41 -3.17 26.63
C LEU A 74 -10.31 -4.18 25.92
N ASP A 75 -11.60 -4.18 26.24
CA ASP A 75 -12.62 -4.97 25.56
C ASP A 75 -12.84 -4.40 24.14
N ALA A 76 -11.98 -4.82 23.23
CA ALA A 76 -12.05 -4.52 21.81
C ALA A 76 -12.98 -5.51 21.09
N LEU A 77 -14.27 -5.48 21.42
CA LEU A 77 -15.33 -6.10 20.63
C LEU A 77 -15.60 -5.29 19.35
N CYS A 78 -14.58 -5.10 18.51
CA CYS A 78 -14.76 -4.79 17.07
C CYS A 78 -13.45 -4.97 16.28
N VAL A 79 -12.72 -6.07 16.48
CA VAL A 79 -11.71 -6.52 15.50
C VAL A 79 -12.36 -7.59 14.64
N THR A 80 -12.48 -7.32 13.34
CA THR A 80 -12.96 -8.32 12.39
C THR A 80 -12.09 -9.56 12.48
N ARG A 81 -12.74 -10.72 12.61
CA ARG A 81 -12.10 -12.05 12.72
C ARG A 81 -10.94 -12.29 11.74
N ARG A 82 -10.87 -11.56 10.61
CA ARG A 82 -9.82 -11.64 9.59
C ARG A 82 -8.39 -11.26 10.05
N ALA A 83 -8.21 -10.42 11.07
CA ALA A 83 -6.87 -9.95 11.46
C ALA A 83 -6.04 -11.00 12.24
N VAL A 84 -6.70 -11.92 12.96
CA VAL A 84 -6.01 -12.99 13.72
C VAL A 84 -5.57 -14.14 12.80
N PHE A 85 -6.21 -14.31 11.62
CA PHE A 85 -5.90 -15.40 10.69
C PHE A 85 -4.62 -15.21 9.86
N ALA A 86 -4.06 -14.00 9.77
CA ALA A 86 -2.87 -13.74 8.97
C ALA A 86 -1.53 -14.11 9.65
N CYS A 87 -1.55 -14.48 10.94
CA CYS A 87 -0.32 -14.73 11.71
C CYS A 87 0.03 -16.22 11.94
N LEU A 88 -0.79 -17.18 11.46
CA LEU A 88 -0.61 -18.60 11.80
C LEU A 88 0.03 -19.47 10.69
N HIS A 89 0.37 -18.92 9.53
CA HIS A 89 0.90 -19.69 8.39
C HIS A 89 2.21 -19.19 7.78
N LEU A 90 3.04 -18.46 8.53
CA LEU A 90 4.37 -18.10 8.08
C LEU A 90 5.42 -18.63 9.06
N CYS A 91 6.41 -19.32 8.52
CA CYS A 91 7.71 -19.44 9.16
C CYS A 91 8.12 -18.03 9.64
N ARG A 92 8.54 -17.91 10.91
CA ARG A 92 8.91 -16.65 11.60
C ARG A 92 9.94 -15.79 10.82
N PHE A 93 10.56 -16.34 9.77
CA PHE A 93 11.58 -15.70 8.95
C PHE A 93 11.19 -15.47 7.47
N GLY A 94 9.96 -15.78 7.05
CA GLY A 94 9.42 -15.35 5.74
C GLY A 94 10.06 -15.97 4.49
N CYS A 95 10.28 -17.29 4.45
CA CYS A 95 11.01 -17.97 3.35
C CYS A 95 10.17 -18.33 2.10
N GLY A 96 8.84 -18.19 2.10
CA GLY A 96 8.05 -18.17 0.85
C GLY A 96 8.04 -19.42 -0.05
N CYS A 97 8.30 -20.63 0.45
CA CYS A 97 8.24 -21.84 -0.38
C CYS A 97 6.80 -22.38 -0.55
N VAL A 98 6.43 -22.68 -1.80
CA VAL A 98 5.34 -23.60 -2.19
C VAL A 98 5.99 -24.70 -3.03
N SER A 99 5.93 -25.97 -2.62
CA SER A 99 6.27 -27.08 -3.51
C SER A 99 5.36 -28.29 -3.30
N SER A 100 5.17 -29.02 -4.39
CA SER A 100 4.24 -30.13 -4.59
C SER A 100 4.95 -31.48 -4.42
N ALA A 101 5.14 -31.95 -3.19
CA ALA A 101 5.41 -33.36 -2.78
C ALA A 101 5.77 -33.40 -1.27
N PRO A 102 5.61 -34.52 -0.55
CA PRO A 102 5.35 -34.46 0.88
C PRO A 102 6.61 -34.37 1.77
N ALA A 103 6.48 -33.48 2.77
CA ALA A 103 7.05 -33.53 4.11
C ALA A 103 8.55 -33.18 4.31
N PHE A 104 8.85 -31.87 4.31
CA PHE A 104 9.64 -31.25 5.39
C PHE A 104 9.15 -29.82 5.64
N HIS A 105 8.67 -29.53 6.85
CA HIS A 105 8.23 -28.17 7.25
C HIS A 105 8.80 -27.83 8.63
N THR A 106 10.03 -27.32 8.65
CA THR A 106 10.55 -26.19 9.46
C THR A 106 12.08 -26.27 9.50
N CYS A 107 12.76 -25.21 9.04
CA CYS A 107 14.21 -25.09 9.13
C CYS A 107 14.60 -24.54 10.52
N CYS A 108 15.53 -25.19 11.22
CA CYS A 108 16.11 -24.65 12.45
C CYS A 108 17.00 -23.44 12.11
N ARG A 109 17.08 -22.46 13.03
CA ARG A 109 17.79 -21.17 12.86
C ARG A 109 19.23 -21.29 12.33
N SER A 110 19.86 -22.45 12.53
CA SER A 110 21.24 -22.73 12.14
C SER A 110 21.38 -23.03 10.65
N CYS A 111 20.49 -23.81 10.04
CA CYS A 111 20.62 -24.23 8.64
C CYS A 111 20.31 -23.11 7.63
N ALA A 112 19.40 -22.18 7.96
CA ALA A 112 19.02 -21.08 7.08
C ALA A 112 20.13 -20.03 6.86
N VAL A 113 21.15 -19.99 7.73
CA VAL A 113 22.19 -18.96 7.69
C VAL A 113 23.47 -19.46 7.00
N SER A 114 23.74 -20.77 6.99
CA SER A 114 25.05 -21.30 6.59
C SER A 114 25.14 -21.95 5.21
N HIS A 115 24.07 -22.53 4.64
CA HIS A 115 24.23 -23.41 3.46
C HIS A 115 23.45 -23.01 2.19
N GLY A 116 22.65 -21.93 2.21
CA GLY A 116 21.81 -21.58 1.07
C GLY A 116 20.62 -22.53 0.88
N GLU A 117 19.72 -22.19 -0.03
CA GLU A 117 18.58 -23.05 -0.39
C GLU A 117 19.13 -24.32 -1.05
N GLU A 118 19.11 -25.47 -0.34
CA GLU A 118 19.02 -26.87 -0.82
C GLU A 118 19.79 -27.92 0.02
N ASP A 119 20.57 -27.53 1.03
CA ASP A 119 21.26 -28.50 1.90
C ASP A 119 20.53 -28.70 3.25
N HIS A 120 20.16 -29.94 3.58
CA HIS A 120 19.56 -30.35 4.85
C HIS A 120 20.32 -31.54 5.44
N ASP A 121 20.59 -31.50 6.74
CA ASP A 121 21.23 -32.60 7.48
C ASP A 121 20.21 -33.73 7.74
N GLU A 122 20.62 -34.99 7.61
CA GLU A 122 19.75 -36.18 7.66
C GLU A 122 19.16 -36.43 9.07
N GLU A 123 19.64 -35.75 10.11
CA GLU A 123 19.23 -35.97 11.51
C GLU A 123 18.11 -35.02 12.04
N CYS A 124 17.40 -34.29 11.17
CA CYS A 124 16.35 -33.33 11.60
C CYS A 124 14.98 -33.98 11.92
N THR A 125 14.56 -33.98 13.20
CA THR A 125 13.37 -34.73 13.69
C THR A 125 12.03 -33.94 13.78
N GLY A 126 11.83 -32.86 13.02
CA GLY A 126 10.66 -31.97 13.20
C GLY A 126 9.35 -32.45 12.57
N ARG A 127 8.39 -32.98 13.36
CA ARG A 127 6.98 -33.21 12.95
C ARG A 127 6.02 -32.35 13.78
N ALA A 128 5.02 -31.73 13.14
CA ALA A 128 4.00 -30.92 13.82
C ALA A 128 2.88 -31.80 14.45
N PRO A 129 2.16 -31.32 15.49
CA PRO A 129 1.10 -32.09 16.16
C PRO A 129 -0.16 -32.30 15.28
N GLU A 130 -0.76 -33.48 15.38
CA GLU A 130 -1.90 -33.97 14.57
C GLU A 130 -3.16 -33.06 14.65
N GLU A 131 -3.37 -32.40 15.78
CA GLU A 131 -4.56 -31.55 16.06
C GLU A 131 -4.60 -30.26 15.22
N LEU A 132 -3.43 -29.70 14.88
CA LEU A 132 -3.30 -28.52 14.02
C LEU A 132 -3.64 -28.85 12.56
N ILE A 133 -3.39 -30.09 12.14
CA ILE A 133 -3.72 -30.60 10.80
C ILE A 133 -5.25 -30.73 10.65
N MET A 134 -5.94 -31.24 11.69
CA MET A 134 -7.40 -31.39 11.70
C MET A 134 -8.14 -30.04 11.65
N ARG A 135 -7.71 -29.04 12.45
CA ARG A 135 -8.37 -27.71 12.50
C ARG A 135 -8.25 -26.89 11.21
N SER A 136 -7.18 -27.07 10.44
CA SER A 136 -7.03 -26.41 9.14
C SER A 136 -8.04 -26.92 8.09
N ARG A 137 -8.55 -28.14 8.26
CA ARG A 137 -9.51 -28.78 7.34
C ARG A 137 -10.95 -28.36 7.61
N GLU A 138 -11.31 -27.99 8.83
CA GLU A 138 -12.69 -27.60 9.19
C GLU A 138 -13.09 -26.17 8.76
N VAL A 139 -12.13 -25.28 8.52
CA VAL A 139 -12.42 -23.83 8.33
C VAL A 139 -12.48 -23.40 6.84
N SER A 140 -12.20 -24.30 5.89
CA SER A 140 -12.07 -23.99 4.45
C SER A 140 -13.21 -24.54 3.55
N THR A 141 -14.41 -24.75 4.09
CA THR A 141 -15.49 -25.51 3.42
C THR A 141 -16.48 -24.70 2.57
N LYS A 142 -16.34 -23.38 2.37
CA LYS A 142 -17.36 -22.57 1.64
C LYS A 142 -16.91 -21.81 0.39
N THR A 143 -15.64 -21.86 -0.04
CA THR A 143 -15.18 -21.10 -1.24
C THR A 143 -15.22 -21.89 -2.55
N HIS A 144 -15.46 -23.20 -2.49
CA HIS A 144 -15.37 -24.09 -3.64
C HIS A 144 -16.54 -25.09 -3.62
N CYS A 145 -17.76 -24.64 -3.90
CA CYS A 145 -18.92 -25.52 -4.07
C CYS A 145 -19.15 -25.75 -5.58
N PHE A 146 -19.22 -27.01 -6.00
CA PHE A 146 -19.60 -27.40 -7.36
C PHE A 146 -20.91 -28.18 -7.33
N GLU A 147 -21.68 -28.07 -8.40
CA GLU A 147 -22.96 -28.76 -8.57
C GLU A 147 -22.97 -29.53 -9.90
N TRP A 148 -23.77 -30.59 -9.98
CA TRP A 148 -24.04 -31.32 -11.22
C TRP A 148 -25.54 -31.40 -11.49
N GLN A 149 -25.91 -31.43 -12.77
CA GLN A 149 -27.31 -31.46 -13.19
C GLN A 149 -27.76 -32.90 -13.46
N ASP A 150 -28.88 -33.32 -12.87
CA ASP A 150 -29.46 -34.63 -13.12
C ASP A 150 -30.30 -34.68 -14.41
N ASP A 151 -30.84 -35.87 -14.69
CA ASP A 151 -31.62 -36.13 -15.91
C ASP A 151 -33.02 -35.44 -15.84
N GLN A 152 -33.38 -34.83 -14.71
CA GLN A 152 -34.58 -34.00 -14.51
C GLN A 152 -34.26 -32.50 -14.51
N TYR A 153 -33.05 -32.12 -14.94
CA TYR A 153 -32.55 -30.75 -14.95
C TYR A 153 -32.39 -30.09 -13.57
N LYS A 154 -32.43 -30.85 -12.48
CA LYS A 154 -32.20 -30.37 -11.11
C LYS A 154 -30.70 -30.38 -10.79
N TRP A 155 -30.22 -29.31 -10.15
CA TRP A 155 -28.83 -29.21 -9.68
C TRP A 155 -28.66 -29.86 -8.31
N HIS A 156 -27.58 -30.63 -8.17
CA HIS A 156 -27.19 -31.31 -6.94
C HIS A 156 -25.77 -30.92 -6.60
N GLU A 157 -25.53 -30.54 -5.34
CA GLU A 157 -24.19 -30.25 -4.86
C GLU A 157 -23.33 -31.52 -4.80
N TYR A 158 -22.05 -31.38 -5.17
CA TYR A 158 -21.04 -32.36 -4.80
C TYR A 158 -20.68 -32.19 -3.33
N ASP A 159 -20.30 -33.28 -2.68
CA ASP A 159 -19.73 -33.21 -1.33
C ASP A 159 -18.42 -32.38 -1.33
N ASP A 160 -18.05 -31.87 -0.15
CA ASP A 160 -16.89 -30.98 0.02
C ASP A 160 -15.59 -31.59 -0.53
N THR A 161 -15.39 -32.90 -0.35
CA THR A 161 -14.18 -33.60 -0.80
C THR A 161 -14.10 -33.60 -2.31
N THR A 162 -15.22 -33.92 -2.96
CA THR A 162 -15.32 -33.91 -4.42
C THR A 162 -15.19 -32.50 -4.99
N SER A 163 -15.85 -31.51 -4.38
CA SER A 163 -15.77 -30.12 -4.82
C SER A 163 -14.34 -29.57 -4.71
N TRP A 164 -13.62 -29.94 -3.66
CA TRP A 164 -12.19 -29.62 -3.50
C TRP A 164 -11.32 -30.29 -4.56
N ALA A 165 -11.57 -31.56 -4.89
CA ALA A 165 -10.82 -32.27 -5.91
C ALA A 165 -11.00 -31.62 -7.30
N ILE A 166 -12.23 -31.18 -7.61
CA ILE A 166 -12.53 -30.43 -8.84
C ILE A 166 -11.77 -29.09 -8.85
N ALA A 167 -11.85 -28.31 -7.76
CA ALA A 167 -11.14 -27.03 -7.63
C ALA A 167 -9.61 -27.19 -7.78
N GLY A 168 -9.04 -28.20 -7.12
CA GLY A 168 -7.62 -28.50 -7.16
C GLY A 168 -7.14 -28.85 -8.57
N THR A 169 -7.93 -29.64 -9.31
CA THR A 169 -7.61 -30.03 -10.68
C THR A 169 -7.67 -28.83 -11.63
N ILE A 170 -8.65 -27.93 -11.47
CA ILE A 170 -8.73 -26.67 -12.23
C ILE A 170 -7.50 -25.79 -11.92
N ALA A 171 -7.16 -25.62 -10.65
CA ALA A 171 -6.05 -24.78 -10.22
C ALA A 171 -4.68 -25.29 -10.71
N SER A 172 -4.50 -26.61 -10.80
CA SER A 172 -3.29 -27.23 -11.34
C SER A 172 -3.24 -27.30 -12.87
N GLY A 173 -4.24 -26.74 -13.57
CA GLY A 173 -4.33 -26.81 -15.04
C GLY A 173 -4.64 -28.21 -15.60
N GLY A 174 -5.15 -29.12 -14.76
CA GLY A 174 -5.59 -30.45 -15.19
C GLY A 174 -6.80 -30.37 -16.13
N SER A 175 -6.95 -31.35 -17.02
CA SER A 175 -8.08 -31.41 -17.97
C SER A 175 -9.20 -32.35 -17.56
N SER A 176 -8.92 -33.36 -16.73
CA SER A 176 -9.94 -34.30 -16.24
C SER A 176 -9.64 -34.83 -14.84
N LEU A 177 -10.69 -35.25 -14.14
CA LEU A 177 -10.66 -35.79 -12.78
C LEU A 177 -11.49 -37.07 -12.72
N ARG A 178 -10.92 -38.16 -12.21
CA ARG A 178 -11.63 -39.43 -12.00
C ARG A 178 -12.07 -39.57 -10.54
N LEU A 179 -13.32 -39.94 -10.34
CA LEU A 179 -13.97 -40.01 -9.03
C LEU A 179 -14.78 -41.31 -8.90
N THR A 180 -14.91 -41.81 -7.68
CA THR A 180 -15.81 -42.91 -7.34
C THR A 180 -16.85 -42.40 -6.36
N LEU A 181 -18.11 -42.25 -6.81
CA LEU A 181 -19.21 -41.75 -5.99
C LEU A 181 -20.24 -42.86 -5.80
N LYS A 182 -20.51 -43.24 -4.54
CA LYS A 182 -21.46 -44.30 -4.16
C LYS A 182 -21.22 -45.62 -4.94
N GLY A 183 -19.95 -45.99 -5.10
CA GLY A 183 -19.53 -47.22 -5.78
C GLY A 183 -19.56 -47.18 -7.32
N ARG A 184 -19.85 -46.03 -7.93
CA ARG A 184 -19.82 -45.85 -9.39
C ARG A 184 -18.68 -44.97 -9.85
N HIS A 185 -18.14 -45.26 -11.02
CA HIS A 185 -17.00 -44.53 -11.57
C HIS A 185 -17.41 -43.42 -12.53
N TYR A 186 -16.90 -42.22 -12.25
CA TYR A 186 -17.15 -41.01 -13.02
C TYR A 186 -15.84 -40.35 -13.47
N GLU A 187 -15.86 -39.74 -14.65
CA GLU A 187 -14.79 -38.87 -15.15
C GLU A 187 -15.38 -37.49 -15.42
N ILE A 188 -14.88 -36.47 -14.70
CA ILE A 188 -15.25 -35.07 -14.89
C ILE A 188 -14.20 -34.43 -15.80
N ASP A 189 -14.62 -33.98 -16.97
CA ASP A 189 -13.86 -33.05 -17.81
C ASP A 189 -14.04 -31.64 -17.25
N VAL A 190 -12.98 -31.10 -16.63
CA VAL A 190 -13.03 -29.79 -15.96
C VAL A 190 -12.90 -28.62 -16.94
N LYS A 191 -12.48 -28.86 -18.19
CA LYS A 191 -12.48 -27.83 -19.24
C LYS A 191 -13.87 -27.69 -19.86
N ALA A 192 -14.53 -28.82 -20.12
CA ALA A 192 -15.89 -28.84 -20.65
C ALA A 192 -16.96 -28.68 -19.56
N MET A 193 -16.57 -28.77 -18.29
CA MET A 193 -17.45 -28.79 -17.13
C MET A 193 -18.56 -29.85 -17.28
N ARG A 194 -18.15 -31.10 -17.53
CA ARG A 194 -19.04 -32.25 -17.78
C ARG A 194 -18.59 -33.49 -17.02
N GLN A 195 -19.53 -34.18 -16.37
CA GLN A 195 -19.33 -35.48 -15.73
C GLN A 195 -19.80 -36.59 -16.67
N SER A 196 -19.00 -37.65 -16.84
CA SER A 196 -19.36 -38.83 -17.61
C SER A 196 -19.31 -40.09 -16.74
N SER A 197 -20.34 -40.94 -16.83
CA SER A 197 -20.38 -42.24 -16.15
C SER A 197 -19.69 -43.29 -17.01
N LYS A 198 -18.68 -43.99 -16.48
CA LYS A 198 -18.00 -45.06 -17.23
C LYS A 198 -18.88 -46.29 -17.48
N GLU A 199 -19.80 -46.56 -16.57
CA GLU A 199 -20.71 -47.72 -16.64
C GLU A 199 -21.85 -47.50 -17.64
N THR A 200 -22.41 -46.29 -17.69
CA THR A 200 -23.63 -46.02 -18.46
C THR A 200 -23.41 -45.15 -19.70
N GLY A 201 -22.23 -44.54 -19.84
CA GLY A 201 -21.93 -43.57 -20.90
C GLY A 201 -22.69 -42.24 -20.78
N ARG A 202 -23.58 -42.07 -19.80
CA ARG A 202 -24.35 -40.84 -19.60
C ARG A 202 -23.44 -39.67 -19.22
N GLN A 203 -23.74 -38.50 -19.78
CA GLN A 203 -23.05 -37.25 -19.49
C GLN A 203 -23.98 -36.26 -18.78
N ARG A 204 -23.44 -35.53 -17.82
CA ARG A 204 -24.15 -34.52 -17.00
C ARG A 204 -23.35 -33.22 -16.96
N LEU A 205 -24.05 -32.10 -16.89
CA LEU A 205 -23.40 -30.79 -16.75
C LEU A 205 -22.89 -30.62 -15.32
N VAL A 206 -21.75 -29.95 -15.19
CA VAL A 206 -21.14 -29.53 -13.92
C VAL A 206 -21.02 -28.01 -13.94
N ARG A 207 -21.20 -27.35 -12.80
CA ARG A 207 -20.95 -25.90 -12.67
C ARG A 207 -20.38 -25.59 -11.29
N LYS A 208 -19.75 -24.44 -11.16
CA LYS A 208 -19.49 -23.85 -9.84
C LYS A 208 -20.81 -23.31 -9.32
N ALA A 209 -21.19 -23.64 -8.08
CA ALA A 209 -22.40 -23.12 -7.46
C ALA A 209 -22.31 -21.59 -7.45
N SER A 210 -23.31 -20.93 -8.04
CA SER A 210 -23.45 -19.48 -7.94
C SER A 210 -23.78 -19.15 -6.50
N THR A 211 -22.95 -18.33 -5.85
CA THR A 211 -23.28 -17.77 -4.55
C THR A 211 -24.52 -16.88 -4.70
N ALA A 212 -25.67 -17.46 -4.35
CA ALA A 212 -27.03 -16.94 -4.28
C ALA A 212 -27.89 -16.97 -5.56
N GLU A 213 -28.90 -17.86 -5.54
CA GLU A 213 -30.33 -17.58 -5.81
C GLU A 213 -31.13 -18.83 -5.37
N ALA A 214 -31.63 -18.83 -4.13
CA ALA A 214 -32.58 -19.82 -3.65
C ALA A 214 -33.99 -19.34 -3.97
N SER A 215 -34.73 -20.13 -4.75
CA SER A 215 -36.10 -19.84 -5.17
C SER A 215 -37.09 -19.97 -4.01
N GLU A 216 -38.06 -19.06 -4.02
CA GLU A 216 -39.28 -19.07 -3.23
C GLU A 216 -40.10 -20.34 -3.47
N ASP A 217 -40.56 -20.97 -2.40
CA ASP A 217 -41.87 -21.62 -2.35
C ASP A 217 -42.34 -21.78 -0.90
N GLY A 218 -43.42 -21.06 -0.56
CA GLY A 218 -44.41 -21.47 0.43
C GLY A 218 -44.15 -21.16 1.91
N ALA A 219 -44.49 -19.95 2.36
CA ALA A 219 -44.95 -19.74 3.74
C ALA A 219 -45.93 -18.55 3.84
N SER A 220 -47.20 -18.87 4.02
CA SER A 220 -48.28 -17.94 4.38
C SER A 220 -48.00 -17.37 5.78
N SER A 221 -47.72 -16.06 5.84
CA SER A 221 -47.48 -15.33 7.09
C SER A 221 -48.74 -14.56 7.50
N THR A 222 -49.27 -14.94 8.66
CA THR A 222 -50.36 -14.29 9.39
C THR A 222 -49.93 -12.90 9.87
N LEU A 223 -50.60 -11.86 9.38
CA LEU A 223 -50.46 -10.48 9.87
C LEU A 223 -51.00 -10.38 11.31
N ALA A 224 -50.11 -10.19 12.27
CA ALA A 224 -50.46 -9.81 13.64
C ALA A 224 -51.08 -8.41 13.64
N THR A 225 -52.38 -8.36 13.90
CA THR A 225 -53.16 -7.12 14.01
C THR A 225 -52.92 -6.52 15.40
N TRP A 226 -52.22 -5.40 15.48
CA TRP A 226 -52.13 -4.60 16.71
C TRP A 226 -53.42 -3.79 16.87
N ARG A 227 -54.17 -4.05 17.94
CA ARG A 227 -55.40 -3.33 18.29
C ARG A 227 -55.08 -2.35 19.43
N VAL A 228 -55.12 -1.06 19.15
CA VAL A 228 -55.05 0.02 20.15
C VAL A 228 -56.47 0.57 20.31
N GLU A 229 -56.97 0.60 21.55
CA GLU A 229 -58.29 1.15 21.89
C GLU A 229 -58.29 2.68 21.78
N SER A 230 -59.32 3.21 21.13
CA SER A 230 -59.45 4.64 20.82
C SER A 230 -60.09 5.43 21.97
N VAL A 231 -59.49 6.59 22.26
CA VAL A 231 -60.13 7.66 23.04
C VAL A 231 -60.58 8.72 22.05
N ALA A 232 -61.87 9.05 22.08
CA ALA A 232 -62.51 9.98 21.17
C ALA A 232 -62.06 11.44 21.39
N GLY A 233 -61.94 12.22 20.31
CA GLY A 233 -62.25 13.65 20.41
C GLY A 233 -61.43 14.68 19.61
N GLY A 234 -60.87 14.35 18.45
CA GLY A 234 -60.39 15.35 17.49
C GLY A 234 -59.92 14.67 16.22
N VAL A 235 -60.51 14.99 15.06
CA VAL A 235 -60.05 14.42 13.78
C VAL A 235 -58.66 15.00 13.52
N PRO A 236 -57.57 14.19 13.60
CA PRO A 236 -56.25 14.71 13.32
C PRO A 236 -56.22 15.18 11.87
N ALA A 237 -55.67 16.38 11.63
CA ALA A 237 -55.46 16.88 10.29
C ALA A 237 -54.70 15.82 9.49
N ARG A 238 -55.28 15.36 8.37
CA ARG A 238 -54.65 14.34 7.52
C ARG A 238 -53.31 14.88 7.04
N THR A 239 -52.23 14.25 7.49
CA THR A 239 -50.88 14.54 7.02
C THR A 239 -50.65 13.83 5.70
N ARG A 240 -50.23 14.57 4.67
CA ARG A 240 -49.94 14.02 3.34
C ARG A 240 -48.44 13.78 3.17
N CYS A 241 -48.09 12.73 2.44
CA CYS A 241 -46.72 12.43 2.04
C CYS A 241 -46.19 13.55 1.13
N ALA A 242 -45.02 14.09 1.43
CA ALA A 242 -44.41 15.16 0.62
C ALA A 242 -43.86 14.70 -0.75
N ILE A 243 -43.80 13.38 -1.02
CA ILE A 243 -43.32 12.81 -2.28
C ILE A 243 -44.49 12.42 -3.20
N CYS A 244 -45.39 11.55 -2.75
CA CYS A 244 -46.52 11.07 -3.57
C CYS A 244 -47.84 11.85 -3.37
N PHE A 245 -47.91 12.73 -2.37
CA PHE A 245 -49.11 13.49 -1.99
C PHE A 245 -50.30 12.67 -1.47
N ASP A 246 -50.14 11.37 -1.25
CA ASP A 246 -51.14 10.51 -0.62
C ASP A 246 -51.23 10.74 0.90
N ASP A 247 -52.36 10.37 1.50
CA ASP A 247 -52.55 10.44 2.96
C ASP A 247 -51.58 9.46 3.65
N ALA A 248 -50.70 9.99 4.50
CA ALA A 248 -49.78 9.18 5.29
C ALA A 248 -50.57 8.49 6.42
N PRO A 249 -50.20 7.26 6.82
CA PRO A 249 -50.77 6.62 8.00
C PRO A 249 -50.68 7.55 9.22
N PRO A 250 -51.70 7.60 10.09
CA PRO A 250 -51.70 8.51 11.24
C PRO A 250 -50.53 8.27 12.21
N ASP A 251 -49.95 7.07 12.20
CA ASP A 251 -48.81 6.68 13.04
C ASP A 251 -47.44 6.97 12.39
N THR A 252 -47.41 7.71 11.27
CA THR A 252 -46.17 8.06 10.58
C THR A 252 -45.39 9.08 11.40
N THR A 253 -44.37 8.63 12.13
CA THR A 253 -43.47 9.53 12.85
C THR A 253 -42.48 10.19 11.88
N PRO A 254 -42.27 11.51 11.96
CA PRO A 254 -41.26 12.19 11.15
C PRO A 254 -39.87 11.63 11.49
N LEU A 255 -39.14 11.15 10.47
CA LEU A 255 -37.77 10.63 10.64
C LEU A 255 -36.69 11.71 10.63
N CYS A 256 -37.05 12.99 10.54
CA CYS A 256 -36.07 14.07 10.57
C CYS A 256 -36.44 15.11 11.62
N SER A 257 -35.50 16.03 11.89
CA SER A 257 -35.68 17.07 12.91
C SER A 257 -36.82 18.06 12.62
N SER A 258 -37.34 18.09 11.38
CA SER A 258 -38.47 18.93 11.01
C SER A 258 -39.79 18.16 11.12
N PRO A 259 -40.74 18.61 11.95
CA PRO A 259 -42.03 17.93 12.10
C PRO A 259 -42.93 18.01 10.87
N SER A 260 -42.65 18.94 9.94
CA SER A 260 -43.43 19.10 8.70
C SER A 260 -43.02 18.13 7.59
N HIS A 261 -41.93 17.39 7.76
CA HIS A 261 -41.39 16.49 6.72
C HIS A 261 -41.93 15.07 6.92
N ILE A 262 -43.12 14.82 6.39
CA ILE A 262 -43.83 13.55 6.52
C ILE A 262 -43.82 12.83 5.18
N PHE A 263 -43.46 11.55 5.19
CA PHE A 263 -43.35 10.69 4.00
C PHE A 263 -44.01 9.34 4.30
N CYS A 264 -44.74 8.77 3.33
CA CYS A 264 -45.21 7.39 3.46
C CYS A 264 -44.02 6.40 3.44
N GLN A 265 -44.18 5.24 4.07
CA GLN A 265 -43.12 4.23 4.20
C GLN A 265 -42.52 3.83 2.84
N GLU A 266 -43.36 3.66 1.82
CA GLU A 266 -42.94 3.23 0.48
C GLU A 266 -42.02 4.25 -0.21
N CYS A 267 -42.43 5.53 -0.23
CA CYS A 267 -41.62 6.59 -0.82
C CYS A 267 -40.27 6.73 -0.10
N LEU A 268 -40.27 6.53 1.22
CA LEU A 268 -39.09 6.63 2.05
C LEU A 268 -38.15 5.44 1.85
N TRP A 269 -38.70 4.23 1.69
CA TRP A 269 -37.97 3.02 1.33
C TRP A 269 -37.29 3.17 -0.03
N GLN A 270 -38.03 3.61 -1.04
CA GLN A 270 -37.50 3.81 -2.39
C GLN A 270 -36.40 4.88 -2.40
N HIS A 271 -36.59 5.99 -1.66
CA HIS A 271 -35.57 7.02 -1.51
C HIS A 271 -34.28 6.47 -0.87
N VAL A 272 -34.40 5.77 0.26
CA VAL A 272 -33.23 5.17 0.94
C VAL A 272 -32.52 4.17 0.04
N ARG A 273 -33.27 3.35 -0.69
CA ARG A 273 -32.73 2.41 -1.67
C ARG A 273 -31.92 3.13 -2.76
N THR A 274 -32.49 4.15 -3.40
CA THR A 274 -31.81 4.91 -4.46
C THR A 274 -30.56 5.65 -3.96
N GLU A 275 -30.60 6.23 -2.76
CA GLU A 275 -29.39 6.86 -2.17
C GLU A 275 -28.27 5.84 -1.93
N LEU A 276 -28.62 4.63 -1.51
CA LEU A 276 -27.64 3.57 -1.24
C LEU A 276 -27.15 2.89 -2.51
N GLU A 277 -28.04 2.36 -3.33
CA GLU A 277 -27.72 1.55 -4.52
C GLU A 277 -27.18 2.39 -5.67
N ASP A 278 -27.89 3.46 -6.03
CA ASP A 278 -27.58 4.21 -7.23
C ASP A 278 -26.50 5.25 -6.94
N LYS A 279 -26.66 6.02 -5.85
CA LYS A 279 -25.77 7.14 -5.53
C LYS A 279 -24.56 6.73 -4.70
N GLY A 280 -24.68 5.67 -3.89
CA GLY A 280 -23.62 5.22 -2.99
C GLY A 280 -23.30 6.23 -1.88
N VAL A 281 -24.31 6.98 -1.41
CA VAL A 281 -24.17 8.00 -0.36
C VAL A 281 -25.02 7.68 0.86
N LEU A 282 -24.74 8.36 1.98
CA LEU A 282 -25.59 8.25 3.16
C LEU A 282 -26.95 8.91 2.89
N PRO A 283 -28.06 8.20 3.09
CA PRO A 283 -29.39 8.75 2.85
C PRO A 283 -29.66 9.93 3.81
N ALA A 284 -30.13 11.03 3.23
CA ALA A 284 -30.59 12.23 3.92
C ALA A 284 -32.10 12.39 3.76
N CYS A 285 -32.69 13.38 4.45
CA CYS A 285 -34.08 13.78 4.21
C CYS A 285 -34.33 14.07 2.70
N PRO A 286 -35.42 13.55 2.08
CA PRO A 286 -35.75 13.82 0.68
C PRO A 286 -35.84 15.32 0.35
N LEU A 287 -36.26 16.15 1.31
CA LEU A 287 -36.27 17.61 1.22
C LEU A 287 -34.90 18.22 1.57
N SER A 288 -33.83 17.60 1.05
CA SER A 288 -32.43 17.90 1.40
C SER A 288 -31.97 19.33 1.12
N SER A 289 -32.66 20.06 0.24
CA SER A 289 -32.39 21.48 -0.03
C SER A 289 -32.68 22.38 1.17
N GLU A 290 -33.61 21.98 2.03
CA GLU A 290 -34.06 22.75 3.20
C GLU A 290 -33.75 22.02 4.52
N CYS A 291 -33.40 20.73 4.46
CA CYS A 291 -33.10 19.91 5.63
C CYS A 291 -31.83 19.07 5.45
N ASN A 292 -30.80 19.35 6.25
CA ASN A 292 -29.53 18.61 6.24
C ASN A 292 -29.52 17.36 7.13
N HIS A 293 -30.68 16.84 7.52
CA HIS A 293 -30.78 15.67 8.40
C HIS A 293 -30.31 14.40 7.68
N LEU A 294 -29.19 13.82 8.13
CA LEU A 294 -28.71 12.51 7.71
C LEU A 294 -29.40 11.41 8.54
N TYR A 295 -29.87 10.36 7.89
CA TYR A 295 -30.51 9.27 8.61
C TYR A 295 -29.51 8.45 9.42
N SER A 296 -29.86 8.20 10.69
CA SER A 296 -29.08 7.30 11.55
C SER A 296 -29.30 5.84 11.14
N SER A 297 -28.40 4.95 11.56
CA SER A 297 -28.53 3.51 11.29
C SER A 297 -29.83 2.93 11.85
N ALA A 298 -30.38 3.50 12.93
CA ALA A 298 -31.68 3.11 13.49
C ALA A 298 -32.84 3.55 12.59
N GLN A 299 -32.79 4.77 12.05
CA GLN A 299 -33.80 5.30 11.14
C GLN A 299 -33.82 4.51 9.83
N VAL A 300 -32.65 4.23 9.25
CA VAL A 300 -32.55 3.40 8.03
C VAL A 300 -33.09 1.99 8.27
N ARG A 301 -32.82 1.39 9.44
CA ARG A 301 -33.40 0.08 9.80
C ARG A 301 -34.93 0.12 9.90
N ALA A 302 -35.49 1.18 10.49
CA ALA A 302 -36.94 1.37 10.59
C ALA A 302 -37.60 1.52 9.21
N VAL A 303 -36.94 2.23 8.28
CA VAL A 303 -37.43 2.38 6.90
C VAL A 303 -37.38 1.06 6.13
N LEU A 304 -36.26 0.35 6.21
CA LEU A 304 -36.05 -0.85 5.39
C LEU A 304 -36.82 -2.08 5.90
N GLY A 305 -37.17 -2.15 7.19
CA GLY A 305 -37.80 -3.34 7.77
C GLY A 305 -36.86 -4.55 7.84
N ASN A 306 -37.36 -5.77 8.07
CA ASN A 306 -36.53 -6.96 8.37
C ASN A 306 -36.36 -7.97 7.20
N GLY A 307 -36.73 -7.64 5.97
CA GLY A 307 -36.60 -8.57 4.83
C GLY A 307 -35.15 -8.77 4.32
N ASP A 308 -34.95 -9.77 3.47
CA ASP A 308 -33.64 -10.13 2.88
C ASP A 308 -33.08 -9.02 1.98
N ALA A 309 -33.91 -8.46 1.09
CA ALA A 309 -33.54 -7.30 0.27
C ALA A 309 -33.10 -6.10 1.13
N SER A 310 -33.74 -5.94 2.29
CA SER A 310 -33.42 -4.91 3.27
C SER A 310 -32.09 -5.19 3.99
N GLU A 311 -31.66 -6.45 4.12
CA GLU A 311 -30.36 -6.80 4.70
C GLU A 311 -29.20 -6.33 3.82
N VAL A 312 -29.29 -6.55 2.51
CA VAL A 312 -28.28 -6.09 1.55
C VAL A 312 -28.11 -4.56 1.63
N LEU A 313 -29.22 -3.82 1.67
CA LEU A 313 -29.23 -2.37 1.80
C LEU A 313 -28.66 -1.90 3.16
N ARG A 314 -29.00 -2.57 4.27
CA ARG A 314 -28.41 -2.27 5.59
C ARG A 314 -26.90 -2.49 5.62
N ASN A 315 -26.42 -3.59 5.03
CA ASN A 315 -24.98 -3.87 4.93
C ASN A 315 -24.27 -2.80 4.09
N ARG A 316 -24.90 -2.37 2.99
CA ARG A 316 -24.39 -1.28 2.16
C ARG A 316 -24.36 0.06 2.89
N PHE A 317 -25.40 0.41 3.64
CA PHE A 317 -25.43 1.60 4.49
C PHE A 317 -24.28 1.56 5.51
N ALA A 318 -24.08 0.43 6.21
CA ALA A 318 -23.01 0.28 7.19
C ALA A 318 -21.62 0.50 6.58
N LEU A 319 -21.37 -0.01 5.35
CA LEU A 319 -20.12 0.21 4.64
C LEU A 319 -19.90 1.69 4.25
N ILE A 320 -20.94 2.36 3.77
CA ILE A 320 -20.86 3.79 3.40
C ILE A 320 -20.65 4.64 4.66
N GLU A 321 -21.36 4.34 5.74
CA GLU A 321 -21.20 5.00 7.05
C GLU A 321 -19.79 4.82 7.59
N GLN A 322 -19.27 3.59 7.54
CA GLN A 322 -17.90 3.29 7.94
C GLN A 322 -16.88 4.09 7.13
N ARG A 323 -17.05 4.17 5.80
CA ARG A 323 -16.17 4.98 4.92
C ARG A 323 -16.24 6.46 5.26
N ALA A 324 -17.42 7.02 5.50
CA ALA A 324 -17.58 8.41 5.89
C ALA A 324 -16.86 8.72 7.21
N ARG A 325 -16.99 7.84 8.21
CA ARG A 325 -16.27 7.95 9.49
C ARG A 325 -14.75 7.84 9.32
N LEU A 326 -14.30 6.92 8.48
CA LEU A 326 -12.88 6.76 8.15
C LEU A 326 -12.32 8.03 7.47
N GLN A 327 -13.02 8.59 6.49
CA GLN A 327 -12.64 9.85 5.84
C GLN A 327 -12.58 11.03 6.80
N ALA A 328 -13.51 11.11 7.76
CA ALA A 328 -13.49 12.13 8.81
C ALA A 328 -12.23 12.03 9.70
N MET A 329 -11.63 10.84 9.81
CA MET A 329 -10.35 10.60 10.48
C MET A 329 -9.14 10.71 9.53
N ALA A 330 -9.31 11.36 8.37
CA ALA A 330 -8.30 11.46 7.32
C ALA A 330 -7.78 10.10 6.79
N ALA A 331 -8.57 9.03 6.96
CA ALA A 331 -8.23 7.74 6.36
C ALA A 331 -8.34 7.81 4.82
N PHE A 332 -7.51 7.04 4.14
CA PHE A 332 -7.52 6.93 2.69
C PHE A 332 -7.52 5.47 2.25
N PRO A 333 -8.07 5.15 1.07
CA PRO A 333 -8.05 3.80 0.54
C PRO A 333 -6.64 3.39 0.12
N CYS A 334 -6.30 2.13 0.31
CA CYS A 334 -5.08 1.52 -0.20
C CYS A 334 -4.99 1.68 -1.72
N ALA A 335 -3.77 1.85 -2.25
CA ALA A 335 -3.54 1.98 -3.68
C ALA A 335 -3.79 0.68 -4.48
N THR A 336 -3.86 -0.48 -3.81
CA THR A 336 -3.95 -1.81 -4.44
C THR A 336 -5.20 -2.60 -4.04
N CYS A 337 -5.69 -2.46 -2.81
CA CYS A 337 -6.85 -3.20 -2.30
C CYS A 337 -7.90 -2.25 -1.71
N GLU A 338 -9.00 -2.82 -1.23
CA GLU A 338 -10.14 -2.05 -0.67
C GLU A 338 -9.95 -1.62 0.79
N ASP A 339 -8.81 -1.96 1.41
CA ASP A 339 -8.52 -1.59 2.80
C ASP A 339 -8.34 -0.08 2.95
N TRP A 340 -8.77 0.44 4.11
CA TRP A 340 -8.61 1.84 4.47
C TRP A 340 -7.51 1.98 5.51
N LEU A 341 -6.65 2.98 5.31
CA LEU A 341 -5.48 3.22 6.14
C LEU A 341 -5.63 4.60 6.79
N ILE A 342 -5.38 4.65 8.10
CA ILE A 342 -5.34 5.90 8.85
C ILE A 342 -3.86 6.29 9.00
N PRO A 343 -3.43 7.45 8.45
CA PRO A 343 -2.06 7.91 8.63
C PRO A 343 -1.80 8.20 10.10
N HIS A 344 -0.57 7.96 10.56
CA HIS A 344 -0.23 8.22 11.95
C HIS A 344 -0.25 9.75 12.20
N PRO A 345 -1.05 10.26 13.16
CA PRO A 345 -1.28 11.70 13.32
C PRO A 345 -0.02 12.46 13.75
N GLN A 346 0.91 11.81 14.46
CA GLN A 346 2.15 12.44 14.91
C GLN A 346 3.20 12.58 13.80
N SER A 347 2.98 11.93 12.65
CA SER A 347 3.89 12.00 11.51
C SER A 347 3.49 13.18 10.62
N ALA A 348 3.49 14.39 11.16
CA ALA A 348 3.00 15.62 10.48
C ALA A 348 3.83 16.07 9.25
N GLY A 349 4.70 15.20 8.73
CA GLY A 349 5.42 15.43 7.49
C GLY A 349 4.51 15.27 6.26
N PRO A 350 4.83 15.96 5.14
CA PRO A 350 4.01 15.93 3.93
C PRO A 350 3.99 14.57 3.24
N GLN A 351 4.91 13.65 3.57
CA GLN A 351 4.98 12.31 2.99
C GLN A 351 5.24 11.27 4.09
N GLN A 352 4.40 10.24 4.17
CA GLN A 352 4.58 9.11 5.07
C GLN A 352 4.77 7.83 4.26
N PHE A 353 5.69 6.99 4.73
CA PHE A 353 5.79 5.61 4.28
C PHE A 353 4.61 4.82 4.83
N ILE A 354 3.83 4.23 3.93
CA ILE A 354 2.66 3.43 4.29
C ILE A 354 2.87 2.02 3.77
N GLU A 355 2.77 1.02 4.65
CA GLU A 355 2.66 -0.39 4.28
C GLU A 355 1.25 -0.87 4.59
N CYS A 356 0.50 -1.26 3.56
CA CYS A 356 -0.85 -1.78 3.76
C CYS A 356 -0.82 -3.12 4.53
N PRO A 357 -1.53 -3.27 5.66
CA PRO A 357 -1.52 -4.51 6.42
C PRO A 357 -2.14 -5.70 5.66
N GLY A 358 -3.10 -5.45 4.77
CA GLY A 358 -3.76 -6.48 3.96
C GLY A 358 -2.90 -6.96 2.80
N CYS A 359 -2.59 -6.08 1.84
CA CYS A 359 -1.86 -6.45 0.62
C CYS A 359 -0.34 -6.26 0.67
N LYS A 360 0.21 -5.76 1.80
CA LYS A 360 1.65 -5.46 2.00
C LYS A 360 2.26 -4.49 0.99
N THR A 361 1.43 -3.80 0.19
CA THR A 361 1.92 -2.80 -0.74
C THR A 361 2.47 -1.59 0.02
N ARG A 362 3.63 -1.11 -0.43
CA ARG A 362 4.31 0.07 0.10
C ARG A 362 4.11 1.26 -0.82
N PHE A 363 3.67 2.39 -0.29
CA PHE A 363 3.42 3.59 -1.07
C PHE A 363 3.50 4.87 -0.24
N CYS A 364 3.53 6.01 -0.93
CA CYS A 364 3.53 7.33 -0.31
C CYS A 364 2.12 7.78 0.04
N SER A 365 1.88 8.19 1.28
CA SER A 365 0.57 8.71 1.72
C SER A 365 0.09 9.93 0.90
N ALA A 366 1.02 10.71 0.36
CA ALA A 366 0.73 11.95 -0.36
C ALA A 366 0.46 11.74 -1.85
N CYS A 367 1.46 11.24 -2.59
CA CYS A 367 1.33 11.05 -4.04
C CYS A 367 0.79 9.67 -4.43
N ARG A 368 0.60 8.75 -3.47
CA ARG A 368 0.13 7.37 -3.68
C ARG A 368 0.99 6.51 -4.62
N ARG A 369 2.21 6.97 -4.93
CA ARG A 369 3.16 6.25 -5.78
C ARG A 369 3.62 4.94 -5.12
N ARG A 370 3.80 3.92 -5.95
CA ARG A 370 4.35 2.60 -5.63
C ARG A 370 5.63 2.35 -6.45
N PRO A 371 6.71 1.83 -5.85
CA PRO A 371 6.96 1.76 -4.41
C PRO A 371 7.08 3.17 -3.76
N PHE A 372 7.23 3.22 -2.43
CA PHE A 372 7.49 4.47 -1.70
C PHE A 372 8.86 5.05 -2.06
N HIS A 373 8.95 6.38 -2.15
CA HIS A 373 10.20 7.08 -2.45
C HIS A 373 10.80 7.70 -1.16
N PHE A 374 11.93 7.17 -0.69
CA PHE A 374 12.54 7.54 0.60
C PHE A 374 13.36 8.83 0.59
N ARG A 375 13.96 9.17 -0.55
CA ARG A 375 15.05 10.16 -0.62
C ARG A 375 14.69 11.45 -1.33
N VAL A 376 13.56 11.44 -2.01
CA VAL A 376 13.11 12.54 -2.86
C VAL A 376 11.72 12.97 -2.40
N SER A 377 11.44 14.26 -2.50
CA SER A 377 10.09 14.78 -2.31
C SER A 377 9.14 14.24 -3.38
N CYS A 378 7.83 14.23 -3.12
CA CYS A 378 6.85 13.83 -4.13
C CYS A 378 7.00 14.59 -5.46
N SER A 379 7.39 15.87 -5.41
CA SER A 379 7.62 16.71 -6.60
C SER A 379 8.89 16.34 -7.36
N ASP A 380 9.93 15.85 -6.70
CA ASP A 380 11.21 15.52 -7.32
C ASP A 380 11.22 14.14 -8.00
N VAL A 381 10.27 13.27 -7.66
CA VAL A 381 10.28 11.88 -8.14
C VAL A 381 10.32 11.81 -9.67
N ALA A 382 9.49 12.60 -10.35
CA ALA A 382 9.39 12.57 -11.81
C ALA A 382 10.68 13.07 -12.48
N ARG A 383 11.34 14.09 -11.89
CA ARG A 383 12.64 14.58 -12.33
C ARG A 383 13.69 13.48 -12.25
N VAL A 384 13.83 12.84 -11.09
CA VAL A 384 14.83 11.77 -10.89
C VAL A 384 14.54 10.57 -11.78
N GLN A 385 13.27 10.27 -12.06
CA GLN A 385 12.90 9.29 -13.07
C GLN A 385 13.35 9.66 -14.48
N ALA A 386 13.12 10.90 -14.90
CA ALA A 386 13.55 11.38 -16.20
C ALA A 386 15.08 11.33 -16.34
N GLU A 387 15.81 11.78 -15.32
CA GLU A 387 17.28 11.68 -15.22
C GLU A 387 17.77 10.24 -15.34
N TRP A 388 17.14 9.31 -14.61
CA TRP A 388 17.49 7.90 -14.67
C TRP A 388 17.23 7.29 -16.06
N HIS A 389 16.10 7.63 -16.69
CA HIS A 389 15.78 7.16 -18.04
C HIS A 389 16.75 7.73 -19.10
N GLU A 390 17.11 9.01 -18.99
CA GLU A 390 18.10 9.65 -19.87
C GLU A 390 19.46 8.99 -19.74
N TRP A 391 19.89 8.72 -18.51
CA TRP A 391 21.10 7.96 -18.23
C TRP A 391 21.08 6.59 -18.91
N LEU A 392 19.98 5.85 -18.75
CA LEU A 392 19.81 4.54 -19.36
C LEU A 392 19.78 4.58 -20.89
N ARG A 393 19.34 5.68 -21.50
CA ARG A 393 19.24 5.84 -22.95
C ARG A 393 20.56 6.24 -23.60
N VAL A 394 21.24 7.23 -23.03
CA VAL A 394 22.42 7.87 -23.64
C VAL A 394 23.56 8.03 -22.66
N GLY A 395 23.29 8.57 -21.46
CA GLY A 395 24.34 8.98 -20.51
C GLY A 395 25.30 7.84 -20.12
N ARG A 396 24.78 6.63 -19.94
CA ARG A 396 25.55 5.45 -19.56
C ARG A 396 26.58 5.06 -20.63
N ASP A 397 26.14 5.00 -21.88
CA ASP A 397 26.98 4.51 -22.97
C ASP A 397 28.11 5.52 -23.24
N LEU A 398 27.80 6.82 -23.25
CA LEU A 398 28.80 7.89 -23.32
C LEU A 398 29.83 7.82 -22.18
N TYR A 399 29.36 7.57 -20.96
CA TYR A 399 30.24 7.40 -19.81
C TYR A 399 31.16 6.19 -19.98
N LEU A 400 30.60 5.04 -20.37
CA LEU A 400 31.37 3.81 -20.53
C LEU A 400 32.37 3.87 -21.71
N GLU A 401 31.98 4.44 -22.84
CA GLU A 401 32.88 4.65 -23.99
C GLU A 401 34.09 5.50 -23.60
N ARG A 402 33.85 6.58 -22.83
CA ARG A 402 34.94 7.38 -22.27
C ARG A 402 35.80 6.57 -21.31
N ARG A 403 35.18 5.78 -20.43
CA ARG A 403 35.92 4.91 -19.48
C ARG A 403 36.73 3.85 -20.20
N VAL A 404 36.25 3.26 -21.29
CA VAL A 404 37.02 2.32 -22.14
C VAL A 404 38.23 3.01 -22.78
N SER A 405 38.08 4.29 -23.14
CA SER A 405 39.17 5.10 -23.69
C SER A 405 40.26 5.41 -22.65
N GLN A 406 39.88 5.56 -21.38
CA GLN A 406 40.81 5.78 -20.25
C GLN A 406 41.39 4.47 -19.69
N ASP A 407 40.57 3.42 -19.62
CA ASP A 407 40.84 2.12 -19.02
C ASP A 407 40.18 1.00 -19.86
N PRO A 408 40.96 0.29 -20.70
CA PRO A 408 40.46 -0.79 -21.53
C PRO A 408 39.77 -1.94 -20.78
N SER A 409 39.96 -2.07 -19.46
CA SER A 409 39.30 -3.10 -18.64
C SER A 409 37.78 -2.97 -18.59
N TYR A 410 37.22 -1.81 -18.95
CA TYR A 410 35.77 -1.58 -19.04
C TYR A 410 35.14 -2.13 -20.33
N ARG A 411 35.93 -2.58 -21.31
CA ARG A 411 35.41 -3.06 -22.60
C ARG A 411 34.41 -4.22 -22.46
N PRO A 412 34.67 -5.27 -21.65
CA PRO A 412 33.71 -6.35 -21.45
C PRO A 412 32.39 -5.89 -20.85
N VAL A 413 32.42 -4.85 -19.99
CA VAL A 413 31.21 -4.27 -19.39
C VAL A 413 30.36 -3.58 -20.47
N LEU A 414 30.99 -2.76 -21.31
CA LEU A 414 30.32 -2.06 -22.41
C LEU A 414 29.68 -3.07 -23.38
N GLU A 415 30.41 -4.09 -23.81
CA GLU A 415 29.91 -5.15 -24.70
C GLU A 415 28.73 -5.92 -24.08
N ALA A 416 28.82 -6.26 -22.79
CA ALA A 416 27.76 -6.96 -22.07
C ALA A 416 26.50 -6.11 -21.86
N LEU A 417 26.59 -4.77 -21.88
CA LEU A 417 25.43 -3.87 -21.84
C LEU A 417 24.86 -3.64 -23.23
N HIS A 418 25.71 -3.50 -24.25
CA HIS A 418 25.28 -3.39 -25.64
C HIS A 418 24.46 -4.61 -26.08
N SER A 419 24.83 -5.82 -25.66
CA SER A 419 24.06 -7.03 -25.97
C SER A 419 22.63 -7.03 -25.41
N LYS A 420 22.35 -6.24 -24.36
CA LYS A 420 21.02 -6.08 -23.75
C LYS A 420 20.31 -4.76 -24.12
N LYS A 421 20.97 -3.89 -24.88
CA LYS A 421 20.49 -2.53 -25.17
C LYS A 421 19.15 -2.52 -25.91
N ALA A 422 18.94 -3.44 -26.84
CA ALA A 422 17.69 -3.52 -27.59
C ALA A 422 16.47 -3.84 -26.69
N GLU A 423 16.60 -4.78 -25.77
CA GLU A 423 15.54 -5.11 -24.80
C GLU A 423 15.26 -3.93 -23.88
N GLN A 424 16.32 -3.29 -23.38
CA GLN A 424 16.21 -2.14 -22.50
C GLN A 424 15.54 -0.93 -23.19
N LEU A 425 15.90 -0.64 -24.45
CA LEU A 425 15.28 0.44 -25.22
C LEU A 425 13.79 0.19 -25.42
N ARG A 426 13.39 -1.04 -25.74
CA ARG A 426 11.97 -1.42 -25.86
C ARG A 426 11.21 -1.17 -24.55
N MET A 427 11.81 -1.49 -23.40
CA MET A 427 11.19 -1.22 -22.09
C MET A 427 11.09 0.27 -21.77
N LEU A 428 12.10 1.07 -22.16
CA LEU A 428 12.08 2.53 -21.98
C LEU A 428 11.02 3.18 -22.87
N GLU A 429 10.91 2.77 -24.13
CA GLU A 429 9.88 3.24 -25.08
C GLU A 429 8.47 2.94 -24.55
N GLU A 430 8.22 1.73 -24.03
CA GLU A 430 6.94 1.37 -23.43
C GLU A 430 6.63 2.21 -22.19
N ALA A 431 7.64 2.47 -21.34
CA ALA A 431 7.47 3.33 -20.17
C ALA A 431 7.21 4.80 -20.56
N GLU A 432 7.85 5.29 -21.62
CA GLU A 432 7.64 6.62 -22.17
C GLU A 432 6.25 6.77 -22.80
N ALA A 433 5.80 5.78 -23.56
CA ALA A 433 4.45 5.75 -24.10
C ALA A 433 3.40 5.88 -22.98
N ARG A 434 3.52 5.06 -21.91
CA ARG A 434 2.63 5.16 -20.74
C ARG A 434 2.69 6.52 -20.05
N ARG A 435 3.86 7.15 -19.95
CA ARG A 435 3.98 8.51 -19.39
C ARG A 435 3.30 9.54 -20.28
N SER A 436 3.54 9.49 -21.58
CA SER A 436 2.93 10.40 -22.56
C SER A 436 1.40 10.26 -22.55
N GLU A 437 0.87 9.06 -22.38
CA GLU A 437 -0.58 8.83 -22.22
C GLU A 437 -1.11 9.49 -20.94
N VAL A 438 -0.41 9.35 -19.81
CA VAL A 438 -0.78 10.01 -18.55
C VAL A 438 -0.70 11.53 -18.67
N GLU A 439 0.35 12.07 -19.25
CA GLU A 439 0.51 13.51 -19.49
C GLU A 439 -0.59 14.05 -20.41
N ALA A 440 -0.93 13.32 -21.48
CA ALA A 440 -2.03 13.68 -22.37
C ALA A 440 -3.38 13.65 -21.62
N MET A 441 -3.61 12.64 -20.76
CA MET A 441 -4.81 12.58 -19.90
C MET A 441 -4.86 13.72 -18.89
N GLU A 442 -3.75 14.05 -18.24
CA GLU A 442 -3.69 15.16 -17.26
C GLU A 442 -3.91 16.52 -17.93
N LYS A 443 -3.30 16.71 -19.11
CA LYS A 443 -3.54 17.90 -19.94
C LYS A 443 -5.01 17.99 -20.36
N TRP A 444 -5.59 16.91 -20.86
CA TRP A 444 -7.01 16.85 -21.20
C TRP A 444 -7.91 17.22 -20.00
N LYS A 445 -7.64 16.63 -18.82
CA LYS A 445 -8.37 16.98 -17.59
C LYS A 445 -8.25 18.46 -17.24
N SER A 446 -7.06 19.05 -17.39
CA SER A 446 -6.86 20.48 -17.08
C SER A 446 -7.65 21.40 -18.03
N GLU A 447 -7.85 20.98 -19.27
CA GLU A 447 -8.56 21.75 -20.29
C GLU A 447 -10.08 21.52 -20.27
N LYS A 448 -10.53 20.30 -19.92
CA LYS A 448 -11.92 19.86 -20.07
C LYS A 448 -12.66 19.58 -18.76
N CYS A 449 -11.93 19.39 -17.67
CA CYS A 449 -12.52 18.99 -16.40
C CYS A 449 -12.50 20.12 -15.36
N LYS A 450 -13.47 20.02 -14.43
CA LYS A 450 -13.57 20.86 -13.24
C LYS A 450 -13.76 19.98 -12.01
N CYS A 451 -13.50 20.52 -10.83
CA CYS A 451 -13.69 19.82 -9.57
C CYS A 451 -15.06 20.15 -8.96
N CYS A 452 -15.73 19.15 -8.40
CA CYS A 452 -16.92 19.37 -7.58
C CYS A 452 -16.56 20.26 -6.38
N PRO A 453 -17.28 21.36 -6.12
CA PRO A 453 -16.94 22.26 -5.01
C PRO A 453 -17.16 21.64 -3.62
N ARG A 454 -17.91 20.53 -3.51
CA ARG A 454 -18.17 19.85 -2.23
C ARG A 454 -17.19 18.72 -1.94
N CYS A 455 -16.91 17.86 -2.91
CA CYS A 455 -16.10 16.65 -2.70
C CYS A 455 -14.80 16.61 -3.51
N SER A 456 -14.50 17.67 -4.27
CA SER A 456 -13.30 17.79 -5.12
C SER A 456 -13.15 16.71 -6.19
N ARG A 457 -14.20 15.92 -6.47
CA ARG A 457 -14.20 14.94 -7.56
C ARG A 457 -14.01 15.64 -8.91
N VAL A 458 -13.11 15.13 -9.74
CA VAL A 458 -12.91 15.59 -11.12
C VAL A 458 -14.10 15.14 -11.97
N ILE A 459 -14.72 16.09 -12.65
CA ILE A 459 -15.89 15.89 -13.51
C ILE A 459 -15.54 16.46 -14.89
N GLU A 460 -15.93 15.75 -15.94
CA GLU A 460 -15.91 16.23 -17.32
C GLU A 460 -17.33 16.63 -17.73
N LYS A 461 -17.50 17.76 -18.42
CA LYS A 461 -18.79 18.15 -19.00
C LYS A 461 -18.82 17.77 -20.47
N LEU A 462 -19.60 16.74 -20.81
CA LEU A 462 -19.76 16.28 -22.20
C LEU A 462 -20.66 17.22 -23.03
N SER A 463 -21.78 17.67 -22.47
CA SER A 463 -22.73 18.62 -23.08
C SER A 463 -23.75 19.14 -22.05
N GLY A 464 -24.73 19.95 -22.47
CA GLY A 464 -25.90 20.30 -21.66
C GLY A 464 -25.81 21.58 -20.81
N CYS A 465 -26.72 21.68 -19.84
CA CYS A 465 -26.94 22.87 -19.00
C CYS A 465 -25.70 23.26 -18.16
N ASP A 466 -25.65 24.51 -17.71
CA ASP A 466 -24.64 24.96 -16.75
C ASP A 466 -24.88 24.40 -15.34
N LEU A 467 -26.11 23.99 -15.03
CA LEU A 467 -26.44 23.39 -13.74
C LEU A 467 -26.13 21.89 -13.77
N MET A 468 -25.16 21.46 -12.96
CA MET A 468 -24.64 20.09 -12.90
C MET A 468 -24.93 19.46 -11.53
N ARG A 469 -24.97 18.12 -11.48
CA ARG A 469 -25.03 17.33 -10.24
C ARG A 469 -23.82 16.41 -10.16
N CYS A 470 -23.06 16.44 -9.06
CA CYS A 470 -21.88 15.59 -8.93
C CYS A 470 -22.27 14.10 -8.88
N GLY A 471 -21.86 13.33 -9.89
CA GLY A 471 -22.19 11.91 -10.02
C GLY A 471 -23.52 11.62 -10.69
N ALA A 472 -24.19 12.60 -11.31
CA ALA A 472 -25.35 12.28 -12.12
C ALA A 472 -25.59 13.32 -13.21
N ASN A 473 -26.23 12.92 -14.30
CA ASN A 473 -26.83 13.86 -15.24
C ASN A 473 -27.87 14.70 -14.50
N TYR A 474 -27.92 16.01 -14.79
CA TYR A 474 -28.90 16.89 -14.15
C TYR A 474 -30.35 16.46 -14.44
N HIS A 475 -30.59 15.84 -15.59
CA HIS A 475 -31.90 15.33 -16.02
C HIS A 475 -32.16 13.85 -15.69
N GLY A 476 -31.25 13.16 -14.99
CA GLY A 476 -31.58 11.91 -14.28
C GLY A 476 -31.24 10.57 -14.93
N ASP A 477 -30.70 10.52 -16.15
CA ASP A 477 -30.56 9.24 -16.87
C ASP A 477 -29.22 8.49 -16.64
N ASP A 478 -28.17 9.17 -16.19
CA ASP A 478 -26.87 8.55 -15.90
C ASP A 478 -26.50 8.84 -14.45
N VAL A 479 -26.48 7.79 -13.60
CA VAL A 479 -26.07 7.86 -12.20
C VAL A 479 -24.73 7.17 -12.04
N GLN A 480 -23.73 7.96 -11.68
CA GLN A 480 -22.38 7.55 -11.39
C GLN A 480 -22.08 7.77 -9.91
N ASN A 481 -20.95 7.25 -9.44
CA ASN A 481 -20.48 7.57 -8.10
C ASN A 481 -20.30 9.11 -7.96
N GLY A 482 -20.80 9.74 -6.90
CA GLY A 482 -20.61 11.17 -6.65
C GLY A 482 -21.34 11.63 -5.40
N CYS A 483 -21.09 12.86 -4.95
CA CYS A 483 -21.68 13.36 -3.70
C CYS A 483 -23.10 13.93 -3.87
N GLY A 484 -23.66 13.93 -5.09
CA GLY A 484 -24.99 14.46 -5.39
C GLY A 484 -25.13 15.97 -5.30
N HIS A 485 -24.07 16.72 -4.97
CA HIS A 485 -24.12 18.17 -4.85
C HIS A 485 -24.47 18.84 -6.20
N ASN A 486 -25.46 19.73 -6.18
CA ASN A 486 -25.85 20.54 -7.34
C ASN A 486 -25.00 21.82 -7.36
N PHE A 487 -24.42 22.17 -8.51
CA PHE A 487 -23.58 23.36 -8.66
C PHE A 487 -23.60 23.90 -10.09
N LYS A 488 -23.28 25.18 -10.27
CA LYS A 488 -23.08 25.78 -11.60
C LYS A 488 -21.67 25.45 -12.11
N TRP A 489 -21.59 24.82 -13.27
CA TRP A 489 -20.34 24.43 -13.92
C TRP A 489 -19.44 25.63 -14.19
N SER A 490 -20.00 26.76 -14.64
CA SER A 490 -19.29 28.02 -14.84
C SER A 490 -18.53 28.48 -13.60
N GLN A 491 -19.06 28.23 -12.40
CA GLN A 491 -18.49 28.63 -11.11
C GLN A 491 -17.63 27.56 -10.43
N ALA A 492 -17.61 26.32 -10.96
CA ALA A 492 -16.83 25.25 -10.35
C ALA A 492 -15.31 25.50 -10.50
N PRO A 493 -14.50 25.13 -9.47
CA PRO A 493 -13.05 25.22 -9.55
C PRO A 493 -12.49 24.41 -10.74
N ALA A 494 -11.59 25.01 -11.51
CA ALA A 494 -10.91 24.28 -12.58
C ALA A 494 -10.06 23.14 -12.00
N TYR A 495 -9.95 22.03 -12.73
CA TYR A 495 -9.00 21.00 -12.37
C TYR A 495 -7.58 21.56 -12.47
N VAL A 496 -6.79 21.41 -11.41
CA VAL A 496 -5.38 21.79 -11.41
C VAL A 496 -4.58 20.49 -11.44
N PRO A 497 -3.85 20.19 -12.54
CA PRO A 497 -2.98 19.03 -12.59
C PRO A 497 -1.92 19.18 -11.51
N ALA A 498 -1.50 18.06 -10.91
CA ALA A 498 -0.31 18.07 -10.07
C ALA A 498 0.86 18.54 -10.95
N THR A 499 1.36 19.75 -10.72
CA THR A 499 2.43 20.34 -11.53
C THR A 499 3.68 19.51 -11.37
N VAL A 500 3.95 18.66 -12.36
CA VAL A 500 5.22 17.98 -12.50
C VAL A 500 6.06 18.84 -13.43
N THR A 501 6.81 19.78 -12.87
CA THR A 501 7.91 20.39 -13.61
C THR A 501 8.98 19.34 -13.78
N THR A 502 9.35 19.03 -15.03
CA THR A 502 10.48 18.16 -15.36
C THR A 502 11.66 19.05 -15.75
N PRO A 503 12.64 19.27 -14.87
CA PRO A 503 13.87 19.96 -15.26
C PRO A 503 14.61 19.15 -16.31
N THR A 504 15.18 19.86 -17.28
CA THR A 504 16.12 19.27 -18.24
C THR A 504 17.43 18.98 -17.51
N ALA A 505 17.78 17.71 -17.37
CA ALA A 505 19.03 17.32 -16.75
C ALA A 505 20.21 17.62 -17.68
N CYS A 506 21.22 18.36 -17.20
CA CYS A 506 22.52 18.42 -17.86
C CYS A 506 23.42 17.33 -17.25
N VAL A 507 23.95 16.45 -18.10
CA VAL A 507 25.01 15.52 -17.66
C VAL A 507 26.32 16.30 -17.70
N ASP A 508 26.86 16.62 -16.52
CA ASP A 508 28.18 17.24 -16.44
C ASP A 508 29.25 16.22 -16.86
N ALA A 509 29.85 16.47 -18.02
CA ALA A 509 30.86 15.62 -18.62
C ALA A 509 32.22 15.72 -17.90
N SER A 510 32.37 16.50 -16.83
CA SER A 510 33.69 16.81 -16.28
C SER A 510 34.24 15.83 -15.22
N LEU A 511 33.51 14.80 -14.80
CA LEU A 511 33.88 14.06 -13.58
C LEU A 511 34.62 12.75 -13.84
N ASP A 512 35.95 12.84 -13.69
CA ASP A 512 36.88 11.72 -13.66
C ASP A 512 36.73 10.87 -12.38
N ARG A 513 37.04 9.58 -12.51
CA ARG A 513 37.21 8.52 -11.50
C ARG A 513 36.92 8.91 -10.02
N VAL A 514 35.64 8.96 -9.67
CA VAL A 514 35.18 9.23 -8.29
C VAL A 514 35.26 7.95 -7.46
N VAL A 515 35.92 8.00 -6.30
CA VAL A 515 35.90 6.92 -5.30
C VAL A 515 35.13 7.43 -4.09
N TRP A 516 34.13 6.70 -3.65
CA TRP A 516 33.23 7.12 -2.57
C TRP A 516 33.82 6.83 -1.19
N GLN A 517 34.93 7.49 -0.88
CA GLN A 517 35.58 7.44 0.43
C GLN A 517 34.88 8.41 1.39
N ILE A 518 34.25 7.89 2.43
CA ILE A 518 33.50 8.68 3.42
C ILE A 518 34.43 9.17 4.53
N GLU A 519 35.32 8.29 4.97
CA GLU A 519 36.32 8.54 6.00
C GLU A 519 37.63 7.89 5.56
N ARG A 520 38.75 8.26 6.18
CA ARG A 520 40.05 7.69 5.84
C ARG A 520 40.00 6.16 6.00
N GLY A 521 40.22 5.46 4.88
CA GLY A 521 40.16 4.00 4.81
C GLY A 521 38.75 3.39 4.83
N LEU A 522 37.68 4.20 4.77
CA LEU A 522 36.29 3.74 4.77
C LEU A 522 35.56 4.22 3.51
N PHE A 523 35.03 3.27 2.75
CA PHE A 523 34.40 3.49 1.45
C PHE A 523 32.92 3.06 1.48
N LEU A 524 32.06 3.75 0.72
CA LEU A 524 30.74 3.20 0.42
C LEU A 524 30.87 1.93 -0.41
N ARG A 525 30.09 0.91 -0.07
CA ARG A 525 30.03 -0.35 -0.82
C ARG A 525 28.67 -0.55 -1.47
N CYS A 526 28.69 -1.14 -2.65
CA CYS A 526 27.49 -1.53 -3.37
C CYS A 526 26.65 -2.51 -2.54
N ALA A 527 25.34 -2.24 -2.42
CA ALA A 527 24.41 -3.09 -1.70
C ALA A 527 24.30 -4.51 -2.31
N MET A 528 24.63 -4.65 -3.61
CA MET A 528 24.56 -5.94 -4.31
C MET A 528 25.93 -6.64 -4.27
N CYS A 529 26.94 -6.15 -5.00
CA CYS A 529 28.23 -6.85 -5.11
C CYS A 529 29.15 -6.70 -3.89
N LYS A 530 28.82 -5.81 -2.93
CA LYS A 530 29.62 -5.52 -1.72
C LYS A 530 31.02 -4.91 -1.97
N CYS A 531 31.39 -4.65 -3.23
CA CYS A 531 32.61 -3.92 -3.57
C CYS A 531 32.47 -2.42 -3.27
N ALA A 532 33.59 -1.75 -3.00
CA ALA A 532 33.63 -0.29 -2.94
C ALA A 532 33.09 0.32 -4.24
N VAL A 533 32.32 1.40 -4.13
CA VAL A 533 31.75 2.07 -5.30
C VAL A 533 32.81 2.97 -5.95
N GLU A 534 33.03 2.75 -7.23
CA GLU A 534 33.86 3.57 -8.11
C GLU A 534 32.99 4.12 -9.26
N GLY A 535 33.20 5.40 -9.62
CA GLY A 535 32.41 6.14 -10.60
C GLY A 535 31.16 6.76 -9.98
N PRO A 536 30.08 6.97 -10.76
CA PRO A 536 28.83 7.50 -10.23
C PRO A 536 28.22 6.56 -9.18
N LEU A 537 27.66 7.14 -8.11
CA LEU A 537 26.89 6.42 -7.11
C LEU A 537 25.42 6.44 -7.48
N PHE A 538 24.83 5.26 -7.58
CA PHE A 538 23.41 5.11 -7.87
C PHE A 538 22.67 4.88 -6.56
N LEU A 539 21.93 5.88 -6.11
CA LEU A 539 21.18 5.84 -4.86
C LEU A 539 19.71 5.55 -5.15
N CYS A 540 19.21 4.37 -4.78
CA CYS A 540 17.86 3.95 -5.14
C CYS A 540 16.83 4.80 -4.41
N ILE A 541 15.94 5.52 -5.10
CA ILE A 541 14.95 6.35 -4.40
C ILE A 541 13.87 5.51 -3.72
N ASP A 542 13.68 4.27 -4.16
CA ASP A 542 12.59 3.39 -3.74
C ASP A 542 12.92 2.49 -2.53
N CYS A 543 14.18 2.51 -2.08
CA CYS A 543 14.67 1.68 -0.99
C CYS A 543 15.30 2.53 0.12
N ASP A 544 15.00 2.22 1.38
CA ASP A 544 15.45 3.03 2.52
C ASP A 544 16.99 3.11 2.61
N ALA A 545 17.69 2.00 2.35
CA ALA A 545 19.14 1.96 2.31
C ALA A 545 19.63 1.06 1.17
N CYS A 546 19.82 1.65 -0.01
CA CYS A 546 20.38 0.95 -1.14
C CYS A 546 21.16 1.92 -2.04
N CYS A 547 22.47 1.66 -2.14
CA CYS A 547 23.32 2.26 -3.15
C CYS A 547 23.94 1.18 -4.02
N ALA A 548 24.09 1.44 -5.31
CA ALA A 548 24.62 0.51 -6.28
C ALA A 548 25.83 1.12 -7.00
N CYS A 549 26.79 0.26 -7.36
CA CYS A 549 27.81 0.61 -8.34
C CYS A 549 27.22 0.55 -9.75
N LEU A 550 27.97 1.10 -10.72
CA LEU A 550 27.61 1.11 -12.13
C LEU A 550 27.13 -0.24 -12.66
N LEU A 551 27.84 -1.33 -12.35
CA LEU A 551 27.48 -2.66 -12.85
C LEU A 551 26.15 -3.15 -12.27
N CYS A 552 25.96 -2.98 -10.97
CA CYS A 552 24.79 -3.48 -10.27
C CYS A 552 23.53 -2.67 -10.55
N ALA A 553 23.65 -1.34 -10.72
CA ALA A 553 22.53 -0.48 -11.13
C ALA A 553 21.99 -0.84 -12.52
N ASN A 554 22.83 -1.47 -13.36
CA ASN A 554 22.47 -1.94 -14.71
C ASN A 554 22.15 -3.45 -14.76
N GLY A 555 21.89 -4.10 -13.62
CA GLY A 555 21.48 -5.50 -13.59
C GLY A 555 22.57 -6.53 -13.90
N GLN A 556 23.86 -6.16 -13.84
CA GLN A 556 24.98 -7.09 -14.04
C GLN A 556 25.58 -7.64 -12.73
N GLY A 557 25.01 -7.30 -11.56
CA GLY A 557 25.53 -7.76 -10.27
C GLY A 557 25.15 -9.20 -9.95
N ALA A 558 26.13 -10.04 -9.57
CA ALA A 558 25.94 -11.44 -9.15
C ALA A 558 24.96 -11.62 -7.98
N ALA A 559 24.77 -10.59 -7.17
CA ALA A 559 23.86 -10.56 -6.03
C ALA A 559 22.69 -9.60 -6.21
N ALA A 560 22.29 -9.30 -7.47
CA ALA A 560 21.06 -8.55 -7.77
C ALA A 560 19.79 -9.20 -7.15
N GLY A 561 19.91 -10.42 -6.63
CA GLY A 561 19.33 -10.81 -5.34
C GLY A 561 17.85 -10.52 -5.18
N ARG A 562 17.02 -10.95 -6.14
CA ARG A 562 15.54 -11.09 -6.13
C ARG A 562 14.67 -9.91 -5.65
N ARG A 563 15.24 -8.87 -5.02
CA ARG A 563 14.53 -7.78 -4.32
C ARG A 563 14.57 -6.46 -5.07
N HIS A 564 15.51 -6.27 -5.98
CA HIS A 564 15.58 -5.09 -6.85
C HIS A 564 15.40 -5.56 -8.28
N LYS A 565 14.17 -5.51 -8.77
CA LYS A 565 13.95 -5.71 -10.20
C LYS A 565 14.44 -4.44 -10.90
N ALA A 566 15.32 -4.60 -11.90
CA ALA A 566 15.97 -3.47 -12.56
C ALA A 566 14.97 -2.53 -13.26
N ASP A 567 13.77 -3.03 -13.55
CA ASP A 567 12.66 -2.32 -14.19
C ASP A 567 11.77 -1.55 -13.21
N SER A 568 11.80 -1.89 -11.91
CA SER A 568 10.89 -1.31 -10.91
C SER A 568 11.53 -0.26 -10.01
N HIS A 569 12.85 -0.10 -10.05
CA HIS A 569 13.60 0.82 -9.20
C HIS A 569 14.21 1.97 -9.99
N VAL A 570 14.18 3.15 -9.38
CA VAL A 570 14.75 4.38 -9.92
C VAL A 570 15.94 4.79 -9.06
N PHE A 571 17.00 5.30 -9.69
CA PHE A 571 18.22 5.73 -9.00
C PHE A 571 18.46 7.23 -9.21
N ALA A 572 18.70 7.94 -8.11
CA ALA A 572 19.38 9.23 -8.16
C ALA A 572 20.87 8.98 -8.46
N ILE A 573 21.42 9.73 -9.40
CA ILE A 573 22.82 9.59 -9.85
C ILE A 573 23.62 10.70 -9.17
N LEU A 574 24.50 10.32 -8.26
CA LEU A 574 25.38 11.25 -7.56
C LEU A 574 26.78 11.14 -8.14
N TRP A 575 27.46 12.29 -8.26
CA TRP A 575 28.79 12.36 -8.86
C TRP A 575 29.87 12.86 -7.90
N LYS A 576 29.49 13.45 -6.76
CA LYS A 576 30.41 13.88 -5.72
C LYS A 576 29.83 13.59 -4.34
N LEU A 577 30.71 13.46 -3.36
CA LEU A 577 30.31 13.13 -1.99
C LEU A 577 29.38 14.21 -1.39
N ASP A 578 29.59 15.48 -1.74
CA ASP A 578 28.78 16.61 -1.26
C ASP A 578 27.30 16.53 -1.67
N ASP A 579 26.97 15.77 -2.73
CA ASP A 579 25.58 15.56 -3.14
C ASP A 579 24.88 14.49 -2.30
N LEU A 580 25.63 13.72 -1.50
CA LEU A 580 25.07 12.72 -0.59
C LEU A 580 24.67 13.38 0.72
N SER A 581 23.37 13.39 1.01
CA SER A 581 22.88 13.97 2.25
C SER A 581 23.44 13.24 3.48
N GLU A 582 23.71 13.97 4.56
CA GLU A 582 24.19 13.40 5.84
C GLU A 582 23.22 12.34 6.39
N THR A 583 21.91 12.52 6.15
CA THR A 583 20.88 11.56 6.54
C THR A 583 20.99 10.26 5.75
N ASP A 584 21.19 10.34 4.44
CA ASP A 584 21.41 9.17 3.60
C ASP A 584 22.72 8.47 3.97
N LEU A 585 23.79 9.24 4.19
CA LEU A 585 25.07 8.69 4.59
C LEU A 585 24.95 7.88 5.89
N ARG A 586 24.27 8.43 6.91
CA ARG A 586 23.99 7.72 8.16
C ARG A 586 23.21 6.44 7.93
N LYS A 587 22.12 6.48 7.15
CA LYS A 587 21.32 5.29 6.81
C LYS A 587 22.14 4.21 6.10
N LEU A 588 23.01 4.61 5.17
CA LEU A 588 23.91 3.70 4.47
C LEU A 588 24.90 3.05 5.45
N LYS A 589 25.50 3.83 6.38
CA LYS A 589 26.37 3.30 7.44
C LYS A 589 25.62 2.32 8.34
N ASP A 590 24.46 2.70 8.85
CA ASP A 590 23.62 1.87 9.74
C ASP A 590 23.20 0.55 9.06
N SER A 591 23.05 0.57 7.74
CA SER A 591 22.73 -0.59 6.92
C SER A 591 23.96 -1.41 6.50
N ASN A 592 25.12 -1.16 7.09
CA ASN A 592 26.39 -1.78 6.76
C ASN A 592 26.74 -1.65 5.26
N LEU A 593 26.52 -0.47 4.66
CA LEU A 593 26.92 -0.15 3.29
C LEU A 593 28.23 0.63 3.23
N ALA A 594 29.09 0.44 4.24
CA ALA A 594 30.48 0.86 4.23
C ALA A 594 31.43 -0.36 4.23
N THR A 595 32.65 -0.20 3.70
CA THR A 595 33.71 -1.21 3.65
C THR A 595 35.07 -0.57 3.88
N THR A 596 36.00 -1.30 4.48
CA THR A 596 37.41 -0.90 4.56
C THR A 596 38.22 -1.36 3.35
N SER A 597 37.66 -2.24 2.52
CA SER A 597 38.29 -2.69 1.27
C SER A 597 38.09 -1.64 0.19
N GLY A 598 39.14 -0.88 -0.14
CA GLY A 598 39.13 0.05 -1.26
C GLY A 598 38.91 -0.66 -2.60
N PRO A 599 38.59 0.09 -3.68
CA PRO A 599 38.46 -0.48 -5.01
C PRO A 599 39.79 -1.09 -5.48
N PRO A 600 39.77 -2.10 -6.37
CA PRO A 600 40.99 -2.73 -6.88
C PRO A 600 41.96 -1.70 -7.46
N GLY A 601 43.22 -1.75 -7.02
CA GLY A 601 44.26 -0.80 -7.45
C GLY A 601 44.26 0.54 -6.70
N PHE A 602 43.39 0.73 -5.71
CA PHE A 602 43.47 1.87 -4.79
C PHE A 602 44.67 1.70 -3.85
N VAL A 603 45.70 2.51 -4.05
CA VAL A 603 46.82 2.66 -3.11
C VAL A 603 46.44 3.76 -2.14
N GLU A 604 46.62 3.57 -0.83
CA GLU A 604 46.39 4.59 0.20
C GLU A 604 47.27 5.82 -0.06
N GLY A 605 46.76 6.77 -0.84
CA GLY A 605 47.45 7.99 -1.24
C GLY A 605 46.44 9.10 -1.49
N SER A 606 46.36 10.01 -0.50
CA SER A 606 45.55 11.23 -0.46
C SER A 606 44.02 11.04 -0.34
N VAL A 607 43.48 11.47 0.79
CA VAL A 607 42.05 11.58 1.07
C VAL A 607 41.47 12.74 0.25
N TRP A 608 40.31 12.53 -0.35
CA TRP A 608 39.57 13.55 -1.11
C TRP A 608 39.38 14.82 -0.24
N GLY A 609 39.86 15.98 -0.73
CA GLY A 609 39.78 17.27 -0.03
C GLY A 609 41.14 17.91 0.31
N GLU A 610 42.21 17.12 0.40
CA GLU A 610 43.57 17.66 0.39
C GLU A 610 44.04 17.77 -1.07
N GLN A 611 43.76 18.90 -1.72
CA GLN A 611 44.56 19.30 -2.87
C GLN A 611 45.99 19.46 -2.37
N THR A 612 46.84 18.45 -2.53
CA THR A 612 48.28 18.70 -2.57
C THR A 612 48.49 19.68 -3.73
N PRO A 613 48.98 20.90 -3.48
CA PRO A 613 49.26 21.84 -4.56
C PRO A 613 50.21 21.14 -5.51
N VAL A 614 49.77 20.93 -6.75
CA VAL A 614 50.61 20.40 -7.80
C VAL A 614 51.71 21.44 -7.97
N ALA A 615 52.91 21.13 -7.46
CA ALA A 615 54.09 21.94 -7.71
C ALA A 615 54.22 22.08 -9.23
N ALA A 616 54.15 23.32 -9.71
CA ALA A 616 54.22 23.66 -11.12
C ALA A 616 55.47 23.02 -11.74
N GLN A 617 55.28 21.95 -12.50
CA GLN A 617 56.34 21.40 -13.34
C GLN A 617 56.50 22.34 -14.55
N SER A 618 57.62 23.04 -14.55
CA SER A 618 58.10 23.89 -15.63
C SER A 618 58.11 23.11 -16.94
N GLN A 619 57.38 23.60 -17.94
CA GLN A 619 57.42 23.11 -19.30
C GLN A 619 58.83 23.34 -19.88
N SER A 620 59.58 22.28 -20.14
CA SER A 620 60.76 22.33 -21.00
C SER A 620 60.33 22.22 -22.46
N ALA A 621 60.56 23.29 -23.21
CA ALA A 621 60.33 23.37 -24.65
C ALA A 621 61.13 22.31 -25.41
N CYS A 622 60.45 21.46 -26.18
CA CYS A 622 61.07 20.60 -27.18
C CYS A 622 60.89 21.27 -28.56
N LYS A 623 61.99 21.77 -29.12
CA LYS A 623 62.08 22.29 -30.48
C LYS A 623 62.08 21.13 -31.47
N ILE A 624 61.23 21.22 -32.48
CA ILE A 624 61.18 20.33 -33.65
C ILE A 624 62.22 20.82 -34.67
N SER A 625 62.99 19.88 -35.23
CA SER A 625 63.66 19.97 -36.53
C SER A 625 63.28 18.76 -37.36
#